data_AF-A0A7S1D2I1-F1
#
_entry.id   AF-A0A7S1D2I1-F1
#
_cell.length_a   1.000
_cell.length_b   1.000
_cell.length_c   1.000
_cell.angle_alpha   90.00
_cell.angle_beta   90.00
_cell.angle_gamma   90.00
#
_symmetry.space_group_name_H-M   'P 1'
#
loop_
_entity.id
_entity.type
_entity.pdbx_description
1 polymer ?
#
loop_
_entity_poly.entity_id
_entity_poly.type
_entity_poly.pdbx_seq_one_letter_code
_entity_poly.pdbx_strand_id
1 'polypeptide(L)'
;MGGMPSAPELAPCVETVFGLDADVISWDYGMTDLGRYWRKAWYSIRIAHHPNRPSMVDINLDSGVTEGDSFPLQMWTLVTRRLEDLGLTAFYLQPSASRIVRDLIPDMFGLNAQQINDTPEYVRNFKCQDKIEKGDPYCDEQRFTIPNDTEHCDTHKGRVDWHPGWRAHAVTGNLMAFFMIDSLVEALKTLQQEVVEAEQGSSSSLSDGVAATLMERYQAEQDANYKLFHEQFNPDIMSDPLPLLEGLDDAVKPYLGDLFGSENVICHTALLPAEARYRGYLTPTRKTTTTSTTTEEEEKEGDSWAISPLRFDEGMPRNVADAL
;
A
#
# COMPACT_ATOMS: atom_id res chain seq x y z
N MET A 1 11.17 -9.62 -10.64
CA MET A 1 10.40 -10.88 -10.60
C MET A 1 9.24 -10.74 -11.57
N GLY A 2 8.89 -11.78 -12.33
CA GLY A 2 7.67 -11.74 -13.14
C GLY A 2 6.48 -11.49 -12.22
N GLY A 3 5.66 -10.50 -12.54
CA GLY A 3 4.54 -10.09 -11.70
C GLY A 3 3.53 -11.22 -11.53
N MET A 4 3.33 -11.69 -10.31
CA MET A 4 2.15 -12.48 -9.97
C MET A 4 1.02 -11.53 -9.56
N PRO A 5 -0.23 -11.76 -10.03
CA PRO A 5 -1.40 -11.06 -9.51
C PRO A 5 -1.47 -11.18 -7.99
N SER A 6 -1.11 -10.12 -7.30
CA SER A 6 -0.94 -10.16 -5.85
C SER A 6 -2.16 -9.61 -5.13
N ALA A 7 -2.92 -8.70 -5.75
CA ALA A 7 -4.09 -8.11 -5.10
C ALA A 7 -5.18 -9.14 -4.75
N PRO A 8 -5.60 -10.08 -5.62
CA PRO A 8 -6.54 -11.15 -5.26
C PRO A 8 -6.05 -12.08 -4.14
N GLU A 9 -4.74 -12.26 -4.00
CA GLU A 9 -4.13 -13.10 -2.96
C GLU A 9 -3.93 -12.35 -1.64
N LEU A 10 -3.61 -11.06 -1.71
CA LEU A 10 -3.29 -10.21 -0.57
C LEU A 10 -4.51 -9.56 0.05
N ALA A 11 -5.47 -9.12 -0.78
CA ALA A 11 -6.65 -8.39 -0.33
C ALA A 11 -7.46 -9.17 0.72
N PRO A 12 -7.70 -10.49 0.57
CA PRO A 12 -8.39 -11.26 1.61
C PRO A 12 -7.57 -11.42 2.89
N CYS A 13 -6.25 -11.16 2.82
CA CYS A 13 -5.27 -11.51 3.85
C CYS A 13 -4.55 -10.33 4.46
N VAL A 14 -5.06 -9.10 4.26
CA VAL A 14 -4.45 -7.86 4.73
C VAL A 14 -4.06 -7.94 6.21
N GLU A 15 -4.97 -8.36 7.09
CA GLU A 15 -4.70 -8.47 8.54
C GLU A 15 -3.65 -9.54 8.88
N THR A 16 -3.64 -10.65 8.13
CA THR A 16 -2.67 -11.73 8.32
C THR A 16 -1.29 -11.33 7.82
N VAL A 17 -1.21 -10.48 6.80
CA VAL A 17 0.07 -10.02 6.24
C VAL A 17 0.63 -8.86 7.05
N PHE A 18 -0.17 -7.82 7.22
CA PHE A 18 0.27 -6.54 7.79
C PHE A 18 0.04 -6.44 9.30
N GLY A 19 -0.79 -7.32 9.87
CA GLY A 19 -1.21 -7.22 11.27
C GLY A 19 -2.42 -6.33 11.45
N LEU A 20 -2.97 -6.33 12.67
CA LEU A 20 -4.10 -5.47 13.03
C LEU A 20 -3.68 -4.04 13.36
N ASP A 21 -2.38 -3.77 13.51
CA ASP A 21 -1.81 -2.50 13.93
C ASP A 21 -0.97 -1.91 12.79
N ALA A 22 -1.64 -1.63 11.68
CA ALA A 22 -1.03 -1.03 10.50
C ALA A 22 -1.62 0.37 10.31
N ASP A 23 -0.76 1.39 10.25
CA ASP A 23 -1.16 2.78 10.01
C ASP A 23 -1.16 3.12 8.52
N VAL A 24 -0.28 2.48 7.75
CA VAL A 24 -0.06 2.76 6.34
C VAL A 24 0.11 1.45 5.59
N ILE A 25 -0.65 1.29 4.51
CA ILE A 25 -0.52 0.14 3.60
C ILE A 25 -0.34 0.66 2.18
N SER A 26 0.75 0.26 1.55
CA SER A 26 1.04 0.62 0.16
C SER A 26 0.48 -0.38 -0.84
N TRP A 27 0.03 0.12 -1.98
CA TRP A 27 -0.23 -0.67 -3.19
C TRP A 27 0.82 -0.29 -4.24
N ASP A 28 1.56 -1.29 -4.73
CA ASP A 28 2.59 -1.15 -5.77
C ASP A 28 2.49 -2.31 -6.77
N TYR A 29 1.24 -2.67 -7.10
CA TYR A 29 0.93 -3.84 -7.93
C TYR A 29 0.47 -3.46 -9.33
N GLY A 30 0.66 -2.20 -9.75
CA GLY A 30 0.23 -1.71 -11.06
C GLY A 30 0.74 -2.56 -12.22
N MET A 31 1.99 -3.03 -12.12
CA MET A 31 2.58 -3.91 -13.13
C MET A 31 2.05 -5.35 -13.08
N THR A 32 1.72 -5.85 -11.89
CA THR A 32 1.30 -7.25 -11.69
C THR A 32 -0.19 -7.45 -11.88
N ASP A 33 -0.98 -6.40 -11.67
CA ASP A 33 -2.41 -6.38 -11.90
C ASP A 33 -2.79 -6.05 -13.35
N LEU A 34 -1.82 -5.72 -14.21
CA LEU A 34 -1.97 -5.61 -15.67
C LEU A 34 -3.14 -4.71 -16.11
N GLY A 35 -3.36 -3.59 -15.41
CA GLY A 35 -4.47 -2.67 -15.71
C GLY A 35 -5.85 -3.19 -15.32
N ARG A 36 -5.97 -4.27 -14.54
CA ARG A 36 -7.25 -4.77 -14.01
C ARG A 36 -7.63 -3.97 -12.77
N TYR A 37 -8.33 -2.86 -12.98
CA TYR A 37 -8.64 -1.89 -11.92
C TYR A 37 -9.45 -2.46 -10.75
N TRP A 38 -10.32 -3.45 -11.01
CA TRP A 38 -11.06 -4.13 -9.94
C TRP A 38 -10.15 -4.79 -8.90
N ARG A 39 -8.93 -5.20 -9.26
CA ARG A 39 -8.00 -5.85 -8.32
C ARG A 39 -7.50 -4.86 -7.28
N LYS A 40 -7.09 -3.66 -7.70
CA LYS A 40 -6.81 -2.57 -6.78
C LYS A 40 -8.05 -2.20 -5.99
N ALA A 41 -9.20 -2.03 -6.65
CA ALA A 41 -10.43 -1.70 -5.95
C ALA A 41 -10.69 -2.71 -4.82
N TRP A 42 -10.53 -4.02 -5.09
CA TRP A 42 -10.60 -5.06 -4.06
C TRP A 42 -9.64 -4.84 -2.92
N TYR A 43 -8.36 -4.69 -3.24
CA TYR A 43 -7.33 -4.49 -2.24
C TYR A 43 -7.60 -3.27 -1.37
N SER A 44 -7.95 -2.15 -1.99
CA SER A 44 -8.27 -0.90 -1.32
C SER A 44 -9.53 -0.98 -0.46
N ILE A 45 -10.58 -1.66 -0.94
CA ILE A 45 -11.79 -1.92 -0.13
C ILE A 45 -11.41 -2.75 1.09
N ARG A 46 -10.59 -3.80 0.94
CA ARG A 46 -10.16 -4.61 2.08
C ARG A 46 -9.32 -3.84 3.08
N ILE A 47 -8.47 -2.92 2.63
CA ILE A 47 -7.78 -1.95 3.49
C ILE A 47 -8.79 -1.06 4.21
N ALA A 48 -9.82 -0.58 3.51
CA ALA A 48 -10.87 0.24 4.08
C ALA A 48 -11.79 -0.52 5.06
N HIS A 49 -11.79 -1.86 5.06
CA HIS A 49 -12.46 -2.69 6.06
C HIS A 49 -11.55 -3.05 7.24
N HIS A 50 -10.27 -2.70 7.19
CA HIS A 50 -9.30 -3.07 8.21
C HIS A 50 -9.61 -2.38 9.56
N PRO A 51 -9.53 -3.09 10.70
CA PRO A 51 -9.92 -2.54 12.01
C PRO A 51 -9.19 -1.25 12.41
N ASN A 52 -7.91 -1.12 12.06
CA ASN A 52 -7.08 0.06 12.34
C ASN A 52 -7.16 1.16 11.28
N ARG A 53 -7.99 0.99 10.25
CA ARG A 53 -8.27 2.00 9.22
C ARG A 53 -7.01 2.66 8.63
N PRO A 54 -6.03 1.86 8.15
CA PRO A 54 -4.78 2.37 7.62
C PRO A 54 -5.02 3.33 6.46
N SER A 55 -4.14 4.30 6.34
CA SER A 55 -4.02 5.11 5.13
C SER A 55 -3.51 4.24 3.98
N MET A 56 -4.18 4.32 2.83
CA MET A 56 -3.70 3.68 1.62
C MET A 56 -2.67 4.58 0.93
N VAL A 57 -1.56 4.01 0.48
CA VAL A 57 -0.57 4.73 -0.35
C VAL A 57 -0.42 4.03 -1.68
N ASP A 58 -0.85 4.68 -2.75
CA ASP A 58 -0.70 4.17 -4.10
C ASP A 58 0.60 4.68 -4.74
N ILE A 59 1.47 3.72 -5.04
CA ILE A 59 2.75 3.94 -5.70
C ILE A 59 2.66 3.34 -7.10
N ASN A 60 3.18 4.05 -8.10
CA ASN A 60 3.26 3.59 -9.50
C ASN A 60 1.93 3.48 -10.27
N LEU A 61 1.13 4.54 -10.22
CA LEU A 61 0.01 4.77 -11.17
C LEU A 61 0.43 4.86 -12.65
N ASP A 62 1.74 5.01 -12.93
CA ASP A 62 2.30 5.42 -14.24
C ASP A 62 3.06 4.31 -14.98
N SER A 63 2.88 3.05 -14.61
CA SER A 63 3.63 1.95 -15.22
C SER A 63 3.13 1.59 -16.63
N GLY A 64 3.44 2.44 -17.61
CA GLY A 64 3.46 2.03 -19.02
C GLY A 64 2.50 2.75 -19.97
N VAL A 65 1.88 3.86 -19.55
CA VAL A 65 1.04 4.64 -20.46
C VAL A 65 1.93 5.55 -21.31
N THR A 66 2.13 5.19 -22.58
CA THR A 66 2.76 6.08 -23.56
C THR A 66 1.91 7.33 -23.78
N GLU A 67 2.59 8.45 -23.99
CA GLU A 67 2.02 9.78 -24.21
C GLU A 67 1.01 9.75 -25.38
N GLY A 68 -0.28 9.59 -25.04
CA GLY A 68 -1.37 9.38 -26.01
C GLY A 68 -2.51 8.53 -25.46
N ASP A 69 -2.22 7.52 -24.64
CA ASP A 69 -3.24 6.62 -24.08
C ASP A 69 -3.73 7.13 -22.72
N SER A 70 -4.34 8.30 -22.67
CA SER A 70 -4.76 8.95 -21.42
C SER A 70 -5.78 8.16 -20.56
N PHE A 71 -6.35 7.07 -21.08
CA PHE A 71 -7.46 6.35 -20.45
C PHE A 71 -7.08 5.48 -19.23
N PRO A 72 -6.02 4.63 -19.28
CA PRO A 72 -5.72 3.72 -18.18
C PRO A 72 -5.24 4.42 -16.90
N LEU A 73 -4.49 5.51 -17.07
CA LEU A 73 -3.94 6.33 -15.99
C LEU A 73 -5.04 7.00 -15.15
N GLN A 74 -6.12 7.39 -15.82
CA GLN A 74 -7.29 8.01 -15.18
C GLN A 74 -8.03 6.99 -14.33
N MET A 75 -8.09 5.72 -14.74
CA MET A 75 -8.86 4.70 -14.03
C MET A 75 -8.27 4.35 -12.67
N TRP A 76 -6.95 4.17 -12.56
CA TRP A 76 -6.34 3.94 -11.25
C TRP A 76 -6.56 5.13 -10.31
N THR A 77 -6.32 6.35 -10.81
CA THR A 77 -6.56 7.57 -10.03
C THR A 77 -8.02 7.70 -9.62
N LEU A 78 -8.95 7.32 -10.50
CA LEU A 78 -10.39 7.34 -10.26
C LEU A 78 -10.78 6.36 -9.15
N VAL A 79 -10.20 5.15 -9.10
CA VAL A 79 -10.41 4.21 -7.97
C VAL A 79 -10.05 4.88 -6.67
N THR A 80 -8.84 5.43 -6.57
CA THR A 80 -8.37 6.05 -5.32
C THR A 80 -9.26 7.22 -4.93
N ARG A 81 -9.54 8.14 -5.86
CA ARG A 81 -10.43 9.29 -5.60
C ARG A 81 -11.82 8.87 -5.18
N ARG A 82 -12.37 7.82 -5.79
CA ARG A 82 -13.71 7.35 -5.42
C ARG A 82 -13.73 6.76 -4.01
N LEU A 83 -12.67 6.08 -3.61
CA LEU A 83 -12.55 5.57 -2.24
C LEU A 83 -12.29 6.71 -1.24
N GLU A 84 -11.53 7.74 -1.62
CA GLU A 84 -11.40 8.98 -0.85
C GLU A 84 -12.76 9.65 -0.63
N ASP A 85 -13.58 9.78 -1.69
CA ASP A 85 -14.95 10.32 -1.60
C ASP A 85 -15.83 9.50 -0.65
N LEU A 86 -15.54 8.19 -0.50
CA LEU A 86 -16.25 7.29 0.41
C LEU A 86 -15.68 7.32 1.84
N GLY A 87 -14.62 8.08 2.10
CA GLY A 87 -14.03 8.24 3.44
C GLY A 87 -12.75 7.44 3.69
N LEU A 88 -12.20 6.74 2.69
CA LEU A 88 -10.88 6.12 2.82
C LEU A 88 -9.79 7.20 2.78
N THR A 89 -8.91 7.22 3.77
CA THR A 89 -7.70 8.05 3.66
C THR A 89 -6.76 7.41 2.66
N ALA A 90 -6.50 8.09 1.55
CA ALA A 90 -5.58 7.62 0.54
C ALA A 90 -4.62 8.73 0.09
N PHE A 91 -3.43 8.30 -0.30
CA PHE A 91 -2.40 9.12 -0.91
C PHE A 91 -1.98 8.45 -2.20
N TYR A 92 -1.75 9.21 -3.26
CA TYR A 92 -1.29 8.66 -4.52
C TYR A 92 -0.35 9.61 -5.22
N LEU A 93 0.72 9.05 -5.80
CA LEU A 93 1.65 9.85 -6.59
C LEU A 93 1.04 10.13 -7.96
N GLN A 94 0.65 11.39 -8.20
CA GLN A 94 0.21 11.80 -9.53
C GLN A 94 1.33 11.57 -10.56
N PRO A 95 1.04 10.88 -11.67
CA PRO A 95 2.01 10.63 -12.73
C PRO A 95 2.68 11.90 -13.28
N SER A 96 1.90 12.97 -13.45
CA SER A 96 2.39 14.28 -13.87
C SER A 96 3.41 14.86 -12.89
N ALA A 97 3.20 14.72 -11.58
CA ALA A 97 4.13 15.19 -10.56
C ALA A 97 5.46 14.43 -10.63
N SER A 98 5.40 13.10 -10.80
CA SER A 98 6.60 12.28 -10.99
C SER A 98 7.41 12.73 -12.21
N ARG A 99 6.74 13.02 -13.33
CA ARG A 99 7.36 13.55 -14.54
C ARG A 99 8.02 14.91 -14.30
N ILE A 100 7.30 15.87 -13.72
CA ILE A 100 7.82 17.21 -13.41
C ILE A 100 9.11 17.09 -12.57
N VAL A 101 9.11 16.24 -11.54
CA VAL A 101 10.30 16.07 -10.69
C VAL A 101 11.46 15.47 -11.50
N ARG A 102 11.21 14.47 -12.34
CA ARG A 102 12.25 13.88 -13.21
C ARG A 102 12.83 14.89 -14.21
N ASP A 103 11.99 15.77 -14.73
CA ASP A 103 12.41 16.82 -15.68
C ASP A 103 13.25 17.90 -15.01
N LEU A 104 12.99 18.20 -13.73
CA LEU A 104 13.75 19.15 -12.92
C LEU A 104 15.11 18.61 -12.47
N ILE A 105 15.31 17.29 -12.48
CA ILE A 105 16.61 16.70 -12.12
C ILE A 105 17.62 16.98 -13.25
N PRO A 106 18.78 17.59 -12.93
CA PRO A 106 19.77 17.95 -13.94
C PRO A 106 20.29 16.72 -14.69
N ASP A 107 20.56 16.90 -15.98
CA ASP A 107 21.22 15.89 -16.81
C ASP A 107 22.74 15.90 -16.56
N MET A 108 23.32 14.74 -16.32
CA MET A 108 24.76 14.57 -16.11
C MET A 108 25.54 14.57 -17.44
N PHE A 109 24.86 14.47 -18.58
CA PHE A 109 25.51 14.47 -19.88
C PHE A 109 26.27 15.78 -20.14
N GLY A 110 27.56 15.65 -20.46
CA GLY A 110 28.46 16.78 -20.69
C GLY A 110 29.11 17.36 -19.42
N LEU A 111 28.75 16.88 -18.22
CA LEU A 111 29.45 17.22 -16.99
C LEU A 111 30.72 16.38 -16.84
N ASN A 112 31.78 16.97 -16.28
CA ASN A 112 32.98 16.22 -15.92
C ASN A 112 32.80 15.47 -14.59
N ALA A 113 33.70 14.53 -14.28
CA ALA A 113 33.61 13.69 -13.09
C ALA A 113 33.53 14.48 -11.77
N GLN A 114 34.23 15.63 -11.67
CA GLN A 114 34.16 16.47 -10.48
C GLN A 114 32.78 17.10 -10.34
N GLN A 115 32.24 17.67 -11.42
CA GLN A 115 30.90 18.27 -11.43
C GLN A 115 29.82 17.24 -11.07
N ILE A 116 29.94 16.01 -11.59
CA ILE A 116 29.05 14.90 -11.23
C ILE A 116 29.17 14.57 -9.75
N ASN A 117 30.40 14.49 -9.21
CA ASN A 117 30.63 14.20 -7.80
C ASN A 117 30.12 15.32 -6.86
N ASP A 118 30.10 16.57 -7.32
CA ASP A 118 29.58 17.70 -6.56
C ASP A 118 28.04 17.70 -6.49
N THR A 119 27.34 16.86 -7.29
CA THR A 119 25.89 16.69 -7.17
C THR A 119 25.49 15.84 -5.95
N PRO A 120 24.30 16.07 -5.37
CA PRO A 120 23.78 15.24 -4.29
C PRO A 120 23.73 13.76 -4.68
N GLU A 121 24.02 12.88 -3.72
CA GLU A 121 24.18 11.44 -3.95
C GLU A 121 23.00 10.78 -4.68
N TYR A 122 21.76 11.12 -4.29
CA TYR A 122 20.52 10.61 -4.89
C TYR A 122 20.23 11.13 -6.31
N VAL A 123 20.86 12.25 -6.69
CA VAL A 123 20.72 12.91 -8.00
C VAL A 123 21.87 12.54 -8.94
N ARG A 124 23.03 12.20 -8.37
CA ARG A 124 24.22 11.82 -9.13
C ARG A 124 23.92 10.63 -10.03
N ASN A 125 24.18 10.74 -11.32
CA ASN A 125 23.90 9.69 -12.32
C ASN A 125 22.43 9.25 -12.36
N PHE A 126 21.50 10.11 -11.93
CA PHE A 126 20.07 9.84 -12.05
C PHE A 126 19.55 10.02 -13.48
N LYS A 127 20.05 11.03 -14.20
CA LYS A 127 19.64 11.36 -15.57
C LYS A 127 20.86 11.58 -16.46
N CYS A 128 20.93 10.85 -17.56
CA CYS A 128 21.97 10.98 -18.58
C CYS A 128 21.32 10.97 -19.96
N GLN A 129 21.63 11.96 -20.81
CA GLN A 129 21.08 12.06 -22.18
C GLN A 129 19.55 12.02 -22.18
N ASP A 130 18.96 12.73 -21.23
CA ASP A 130 17.51 12.81 -20.96
C ASP A 130 16.84 11.47 -20.64
N LYS A 131 17.63 10.46 -20.25
CA LYS A 131 17.13 9.15 -19.84
C LYS A 131 17.39 8.94 -18.35
N ILE A 132 16.37 8.44 -17.66
CA ILE A 132 16.44 8.11 -16.24
C ILE A 132 17.23 6.81 -16.05
N GLU A 133 18.29 6.89 -15.25
CA GLU A 133 19.21 5.82 -14.85
C GLU A 133 19.72 4.98 -16.04
N LYS A 134 19.86 5.63 -17.20
CA LYS A 134 20.31 4.99 -18.44
C LYS A 134 21.20 5.92 -19.24
N GLY A 135 22.19 5.38 -19.95
CA GLY A 135 23.10 6.15 -20.80
C GLY A 135 24.42 6.56 -20.15
N ASP A 136 25.26 7.20 -20.98
CA ASP A 136 26.63 7.60 -20.65
C ASP A 136 26.69 8.93 -19.87
N PRO A 137 27.68 9.16 -18.99
CA PRO A 137 28.87 8.31 -18.80
C PRO A 137 28.73 7.18 -17.78
N TYR A 138 27.78 7.26 -16.85
CA TYR A 138 27.73 6.31 -15.71
C TYR A 138 26.32 5.88 -15.28
N CYS A 139 25.24 6.39 -15.91
CA CYS A 139 23.89 6.15 -15.40
C CYS A 139 23.49 4.66 -15.44
N ASP A 140 23.78 3.94 -16.54
CA ASP A 140 23.48 2.50 -16.61
C ASP A 140 24.33 1.66 -15.64
N GLU A 141 25.63 1.95 -15.53
CA GLU A 141 26.56 1.23 -14.65
C GLU A 141 26.24 1.42 -13.17
N GLN A 142 25.77 2.61 -12.80
CA GLN A 142 25.53 3.00 -11.42
C GLN A 142 24.09 2.77 -10.97
N ARG A 143 23.15 2.47 -11.87
CA ARG A 143 21.71 2.32 -11.59
C ARG A 143 21.39 1.45 -10.37
N PHE A 144 22.12 0.35 -10.20
CA PHE A 144 21.91 -0.62 -9.11
C PHE A 144 23.06 -0.64 -8.10
N THR A 145 23.99 0.31 -8.18
CA THR A 145 25.18 0.37 -7.33
C THR A 145 24.96 1.40 -6.23
N ILE A 146 24.90 0.95 -4.98
CA ILE A 146 24.80 1.82 -3.80
C ILE A 146 26.22 2.29 -3.45
N PRO A 147 26.46 3.62 -3.30
CA PRO A 147 27.77 4.14 -2.93
C PRO A 147 28.25 3.56 -1.60
N ASN A 148 29.52 3.14 -1.55
CA ASN A 148 30.16 2.51 -0.38
C ASN A 148 29.62 1.14 0.02
N ASP A 149 28.69 0.56 -0.75
CA ASP A 149 28.32 -0.84 -0.57
C ASP A 149 29.28 -1.74 -1.34
N THR A 150 30.20 -2.36 -0.61
CA THR A 150 31.14 -3.35 -1.17
C THR A 150 30.45 -4.67 -1.50
N GLU A 151 29.29 -4.95 -0.88
CA GLU A 151 28.40 -5.99 -1.34
C GLU A 151 27.68 -5.41 -2.55
N HIS A 152 28.20 -5.72 -3.74
CA HIS A 152 27.42 -5.43 -4.95
C HIS A 152 26.03 -6.01 -4.71
N CYS A 153 24.98 -5.25 -5.02
CA CYS A 153 23.65 -5.84 -5.20
C CYS A 153 23.81 -6.87 -6.32
N ASP A 154 24.13 -8.10 -5.92
CA ASP A 154 24.46 -9.19 -6.81
C ASP A 154 23.33 -9.29 -7.81
N THR A 155 23.66 -9.58 -9.06
CA THR A 155 22.64 -9.71 -10.10
C THR A 155 21.69 -10.85 -9.71
N HIS A 156 20.57 -10.51 -9.08
CA HIS A 156 19.57 -11.48 -8.67
C HIS A 156 18.78 -11.94 -9.90
N LYS A 157 18.31 -13.19 -9.88
CA LYS A 157 17.53 -13.84 -10.96
C LYS A 157 16.28 -13.06 -11.41
N GLY A 158 15.83 -12.06 -10.65
CA GLY A 158 14.70 -11.20 -10.96
C GLY A 158 15.03 -9.76 -11.39
N ARG A 159 16.32 -9.39 -11.49
CA ARG A 159 16.77 -8.07 -11.96
C ARG A 159 16.67 -8.03 -13.49
N VAL A 160 15.98 -7.00 -13.99
CA VAL A 160 15.75 -6.77 -15.42
C VAL A 160 16.05 -5.32 -15.74
N ASP A 161 16.44 -5.05 -16.98
CA ASP A 161 16.92 -3.76 -17.47
C ASP A 161 15.84 -2.66 -17.54
N TRP A 162 14.56 -3.03 -17.46
CA TRP A 162 13.45 -2.08 -17.45
C TRP A 162 12.99 -1.67 -16.03
N HIS A 163 13.48 -2.31 -14.96
CA HIS A 163 13.13 -1.92 -13.58
C HIS A 163 13.92 -0.71 -13.09
N PRO A 164 13.29 0.31 -12.49
CA PRO A 164 14.02 1.43 -11.90
C PRO A 164 15.10 0.95 -10.91
N GLY A 165 16.20 1.69 -10.87
CA GLY A 165 17.26 1.56 -9.90
C GLY A 165 16.91 2.22 -8.58
N TRP A 166 17.86 2.16 -7.64
CA TRP A 166 17.63 2.61 -6.28
C TRP A 166 17.44 4.13 -6.18
N ARG A 167 18.00 4.92 -7.12
CA ARG A 167 17.86 6.39 -7.08
C ARG A 167 16.45 6.80 -7.48
N ALA A 168 15.85 6.16 -8.47
CA ALA A 168 14.44 6.36 -8.79
C ALA A 168 13.51 6.04 -7.62
N HIS A 169 13.75 4.93 -6.92
CA HIS A 169 13.02 4.61 -5.70
C HIS A 169 13.26 5.65 -4.60
N ALA A 170 14.50 6.10 -4.41
CA ALA A 170 14.84 7.10 -3.41
C ALA A 170 14.18 8.46 -3.72
N VAL A 171 14.16 8.91 -4.97
CA VAL A 171 13.45 10.13 -5.38
C VAL A 171 11.96 10.00 -5.06
N THR A 172 11.31 8.91 -5.46
CA THR A 172 9.89 8.66 -5.14
C THR A 172 9.65 8.67 -3.63
N GLY A 173 10.46 7.96 -2.85
CA GLY A 173 10.35 7.90 -1.39
C GLY A 173 10.54 9.27 -0.73
N ASN A 174 11.51 10.07 -1.20
CA ASN A 174 11.71 11.43 -0.70
C ASN A 174 10.52 12.35 -1.04
N LEU A 175 9.94 12.25 -2.24
CA LEU A 175 8.74 13.01 -2.59
C LEU A 175 7.57 12.68 -1.66
N MET A 176 7.36 11.40 -1.37
CA MET A 176 6.35 10.96 -0.42
C MET A 176 6.64 11.49 0.98
N ALA A 177 7.90 11.45 1.43
CA ALA A 177 8.31 11.98 2.72
C ALA A 177 8.07 13.50 2.82
N PHE A 178 8.42 14.28 1.79
CA PHE A 178 8.14 15.71 1.76
C PHE A 178 6.65 16.01 1.83
N PHE A 179 5.85 15.28 1.04
CA PHE A 179 4.40 15.42 1.10
C PHE A 179 3.85 15.13 2.51
N MET A 180 4.28 14.04 3.16
CA MET A 180 3.85 13.71 4.52
C MET A 180 4.28 14.77 5.54
N ILE A 181 5.49 15.32 5.41
CA ILE A 181 5.97 16.41 6.27
C ILE A 181 5.10 17.65 6.07
N ASP A 182 4.80 18.02 4.83
CA ASP A 182 3.96 19.19 4.53
C ASP A 182 2.54 19.00 5.08
N SER A 183 1.93 17.82 4.89
CA SER A 183 0.63 17.48 5.48
C SER A 183 0.65 17.53 7.00
N LEU A 184 1.71 17.02 7.64
CA LEU A 184 1.86 17.07 9.10
C LEU A 184 1.99 18.51 9.60
N VAL A 185 2.77 19.35 8.92
CA VAL A 185 2.93 20.76 9.27
C VAL A 185 1.60 21.51 9.17
N GLU A 186 0.81 21.24 8.12
CA GLU A 186 -0.53 21.81 7.97
C GLU A 186 -1.47 21.34 9.09
N ALA A 187 -1.50 20.04 9.38
CA ALA A 187 -2.30 19.48 10.47
C ALA A 187 -1.93 20.10 11.83
N LEU A 188 -0.63 20.27 12.11
CA LEU A 188 -0.17 20.91 13.36
C LEU A 188 -0.60 22.38 13.46
N LYS A 189 -0.62 23.13 12.35
CA LYS A 189 -1.12 24.50 12.33
C LYS A 189 -2.61 24.57 12.61
N THR A 190 -3.40 23.69 11.99
CA THR A 190 -4.84 23.57 12.24
C THR A 190 -5.09 23.23 13.71
N LEU A 191 -4.40 22.23 14.25
CA LEU A 191 -4.51 21.84 15.64
C LEU A 191 -4.17 23.00 16.58
N GLN A 192 -3.07 23.71 16.30
CA GLN A 192 -2.66 24.87 17.10
C GLN A 192 -3.74 25.96 17.11
N GLN A 193 -4.34 26.24 15.96
CA GLN A 193 -5.43 27.22 15.85
C GLN A 193 -6.65 26.80 16.67
N GLU A 194 -7.07 25.55 16.56
CA GLU A 194 -8.23 25.03 17.29
C GLU A 194 -8.01 25.01 18.81
N VAL A 195 -6.79 24.72 19.27
CA VAL A 195 -6.42 24.84 20.68
C VAL A 195 -6.59 26.29 21.16
N VAL A 196 -6.08 27.27 20.40
CA VAL A 196 -6.21 28.69 20.76
C VAL A 196 -7.68 29.13 20.80
N GLU A 197 -8.49 28.69 19.85
CA GLU A 197 -9.93 29.00 19.81
C GLU A 197 -10.68 28.37 21.00
N ALA A 198 -10.36 27.11 21.33
CA ALA A 198 -10.94 26.42 22.49
C ALA A 198 -10.56 27.09 23.82
N GLU A 199 -9.31 27.54 23.95
CA GLU A 199 -8.83 28.26 25.15
C GLU A 199 -9.50 29.63 25.30
N GLN A 200 -9.77 30.35 24.21
CA GLN A 200 -10.49 31.63 24.27
C GLN A 200 -11.95 31.48 24.68
N GLY A 201 -12.58 30.35 24.34
CA GLY A 201 -13.96 30.03 24.71
C GLY A 201 -14.11 29.45 26.13
N SER A 202 -13.04 28.92 26.71
CA SER A 202 -13.08 28.24 28.01
C SER A 202 -12.44 29.07 29.13
N SER A 203 -13.18 29.29 30.20
CA SER A 203 -12.66 29.97 31.41
C SER A 203 -11.87 29.03 32.35
N SER A 204 -11.74 27.74 31.99
CA SER A 204 -11.00 26.75 32.78
C SER A 204 -9.61 26.49 32.19
N SER A 205 -8.58 26.69 33.02
CA SER A 205 -7.16 26.66 32.66
C SER A 205 -6.54 25.27 32.53
N LEU A 206 -7.28 24.27 32.05
CA LEU A 206 -6.77 22.89 31.96
C LEU A 206 -6.62 22.48 30.50
N SER A 207 -5.41 22.65 29.98
CA SER A 207 -4.94 22.21 28.65
C SER A 207 -5.30 20.75 28.35
N ASP A 208 -5.31 19.90 29.39
CA ASP A 208 -5.61 18.47 29.26
C ASP A 208 -7.05 18.22 28.82
N GLY A 209 -7.99 19.10 29.22
CA GLY A 209 -9.38 19.02 28.79
C GLY A 209 -9.57 19.36 27.31
N VAL A 210 -8.79 20.32 26.80
CA VAL A 210 -8.84 20.72 25.38
C VAL A 210 -8.34 19.59 24.49
N ALA A 211 -7.19 18.99 24.83
CA ALA A 211 -6.63 17.88 24.05
C ALA A 211 -7.57 16.66 24.00
N ALA A 212 -8.16 16.28 25.15
CA ALA A 212 -9.12 15.18 25.20
C ALA A 212 -10.38 15.46 24.36
N THR A 213 -10.90 16.69 24.41
CA THR A 213 -12.08 17.11 23.63
C THR A 213 -11.79 17.08 22.12
N LEU A 214 -10.63 17.58 21.70
CA LEU A 214 -10.23 17.55 20.29
C LEU A 214 -10.05 16.11 19.80
N MET A 215 -9.41 15.26 20.60
CA MET A 215 -9.23 13.84 20.28
C MET A 215 -10.57 13.11 20.15
N GLU A 216 -11.49 13.32 21.09
CA GLU A 216 -12.84 12.73 21.03
C GLU A 216 -13.58 13.18 19.77
N ARG A 217 -13.48 14.47 19.41
CA ARG A 217 -14.09 15.01 18.19
C ARG A 217 -13.50 14.39 16.93
N TYR A 218 -12.17 14.29 16.81
CA TYR A 218 -11.54 13.68 15.64
C TYR A 218 -11.84 12.18 15.54
N GLN A 219 -11.88 11.47 16.67
CA GLN A 219 -12.31 10.07 16.71
C GLN A 219 -13.75 9.92 16.21
N ALA A 220 -14.66 10.78 16.67
CA ALA A 220 -16.05 10.79 16.22
C ALA A 220 -16.20 11.12 14.73
N GLU A 221 -15.38 12.04 14.21
CA GLU A 221 -15.34 12.37 12.78
C GLU A 221 -14.82 11.19 11.95
N GLN A 222 -13.73 10.55 12.40
CA GLN A 222 -13.20 9.36 11.75
C GLN A 222 -14.21 8.20 11.77
N ASP A 223 -14.89 7.98 12.90
CA ASP A 223 -15.95 6.99 13.03
C ASP A 223 -17.14 7.29 12.12
N ALA A 224 -17.51 8.57 11.96
CA ALA A 224 -18.57 8.99 11.06
C ALA A 224 -18.19 8.75 9.59
N ASN A 225 -16.97 9.11 9.19
CA ASN A 225 -16.46 8.86 7.83
C ASN A 225 -16.36 7.36 7.54
N TYR A 226 -15.91 6.57 8.51
CA TYR A 226 -15.82 5.13 8.37
C TYR A 226 -17.22 4.48 8.28
N LYS A 227 -18.14 4.93 9.13
CA LYS A 227 -19.54 4.49 9.04
C LYS A 227 -20.15 4.86 7.69
N LEU A 228 -19.88 6.06 7.19
CA LEU A 228 -20.29 6.47 5.86
C LEU A 228 -19.72 5.55 4.79
N PHE A 229 -18.44 5.18 4.90
CA PHE A 229 -17.81 4.19 4.01
C PHE A 229 -18.62 2.89 4.03
N HIS A 230 -18.87 2.28 5.19
CA HIS A 230 -19.61 1.00 5.28
C HIS A 230 -21.07 1.10 4.82
N GLU A 231 -21.76 2.19 5.13
CA GLU A 231 -23.16 2.39 4.76
C GLU A 231 -23.33 2.73 3.27
N GLN A 232 -22.42 3.54 2.72
CA GLN A 232 -22.43 3.91 1.31
C GLN A 232 -21.76 2.90 0.43
N PHE A 233 -20.89 2.04 0.96
CA PHE A 233 -20.31 0.91 0.22
C PHE A 233 -21.40 -0.11 -0.07
N ASN A 234 -22.25 0.23 -1.04
CA ASN A 234 -23.11 -0.70 -1.71
C ASN A 234 -22.24 -1.38 -2.79
N PRO A 235 -22.16 -2.72 -2.84
CA PRO A 235 -21.57 -3.44 -3.97
C PRO A 235 -22.09 -2.92 -5.32
N ASP A 236 -23.31 -2.38 -5.35
CA ASP A 236 -23.88 -1.77 -6.54
C ASP A 236 -23.19 -0.46 -6.98
N ILE A 237 -22.49 0.27 -6.09
CA ILE A 237 -21.64 1.41 -6.48
C ILE A 237 -20.46 0.95 -7.34
N MET A 238 -20.01 -0.30 -7.18
CA MET A 238 -19.08 -0.94 -8.10
C MET A 238 -19.78 -1.51 -9.35
N SER A 239 -21.11 -1.61 -9.34
CA SER A 239 -21.93 -2.12 -10.45
C SER A 239 -22.44 -1.02 -11.41
N ASP A 240 -22.58 0.22 -10.93
CA ASP A 240 -22.77 1.41 -11.79
C ASP A 240 -21.50 1.53 -12.67
N PRO A 241 -21.61 1.83 -13.98
CA PRO A 241 -20.68 1.35 -15.03
C PRO A 241 -19.35 2.10 -14.97
N LEU A 242 -18.61 1.81 -13.93
CA LEU A 242 -17.23 2.06 -13.81
C LEU A 242 -16.55 0.94 -14.61
N PRO A 243 -15.62 1.27 -15.54
CA PRO A 243 -14.75 0.29 -16.20
C PRO A 243 -13.92 -0.57 -15.23
N LEU A 244 -14.14 -0.45 -13.92
CA LEU A 244 -13.46 -1.18 -12.87
C LEU A 244 -13.68 -2.68 -13.00
N LEU A 245 -14.92 -3.12 -13.28
CA LEU A 245 -15.26 -4.53 -13.47
C LEU A 245 -15.00 -5.02 -14.90
N GLU A 246 -14.42 -4.18 -15.77
CA GLU A 246 -14.06 -4.60 -17.12
C GLU A 246 -12.99 -5.70 -17.05
N GLY A 247 -13.26 -6.83 -17.69
CA GLY A 247 -12.41 -8.02 -17.64
C GLY A 247 -12.60 -8.92 -16.42
N LEU A 248 -13.55 -8.61 -15.52
CA LEU A 248 -14.01 -9.58 -14.53
C LEU A 248 -15.04 -10.53 -15.17
N ASP A 249 -14.90 -11.83 -14.92
CA ASP A 249 -15.83 -12.84 -15.40
C ASP A 249 -17.25 -12.56 -14.88
N ASP A 250 -18.25 -12.61 -15.76
CA ASP A 250 -19.66 -12.43 -15.41
C ASP A 250 -20.12 -13.47 -14.37
N ALA A 251 -19.47 -14.63 -14.29
CA ALA A 251 -19.72 -15.64 -13.28
C ALA A 251 -19.29 -15.21 -11.86
N VAL A 252 -18.33 -14.28 -11.75
CA VAL A 252 -17.82 -13.79 -10.45
C VAL A 252 -18.64 -12.59 -9.95
N LYS A 253 -19.21 -11.80 -10.86
CA LYS A 253 -19.98 -10.58 -10.53
C LYS A 253 -21.05 -10.77 -9.44
N PRO A 254 -21.87 -11.85 -9.43
CA PRO A 254 -22.88 -12.06 -8.40
C PRO A 254 -22.29 -12.24 -6.99
N TYR A 255 -21.05 -12.70 -6.89
CA TYR A 255 -20.37 -12.98 -5.62
C TYR A 255 -19.51 -11.81 -5.14
N LEU A 256 -19.46 -10.70 -5.87
CA LEU A 256 -18.60 -9.58 -5.53
C LEU A 256 -18.91 -9.01 -4.15
N GLY A 257 -20.19 -8.84 -3.80
CA GLY A 257 -20.57 -8.38 -2.46
C GLY A 257 -19.97 -9.26 -1.35
N ASP A 258 -20.04 -10.58 -1.53
CA ASP A 258 -19.48 -11.54 -0.58
C ASP A 258 -17.95 -11.56 -0.60
N LEU A 259 -17.32 -11.46 -1.78
CA LEU A 259 -15.85 -11.44 -1.94
C LEU A 259 -15.21 -10.16 -1.37
N PHE A 260 -15.85 -9.01 -1.59
CA PHE A 260 -15.38 -7.73 -1.06
C PHE A 260 -15.68 -7.61 0.44
N GLY A 261 -16.89 -8.01 0.87
CA GLY A 261 -17.39 -7.77 2.22
C GLY A 261 -17.15 -8.88 3.24
N SER A 262 -16.72 -10.09 2.85
CA SER A 262 -16.53 -11.18 3.82
C SER A 262 -15.30 -10.95 4.72
N GLU A 263 -15.53 -10.66 6.00
CA GLU A 263 -14.46 -10.51 6.99
C GLU A 263 -13.62 -11.80 7.15
N ASN A 264 -14.23 -12.97 6.92
CA ASN A 264 -13.60 -14.28 7.15
C ASN A 264 -13.19 -14.95 5.83
N VAL A 265 -12.00 -14.64 5.33
CA VAL A 265 -11.40 -15.39 4.22
C VAL A 265 -10.21 -16.20 4.73
N ILE A 266 -10.16 -17.49 4.37
CA ILE A 266 -9.07 -18.36 4.75
C ILE A 266 -7.84 -18.03 3.91
N CYS A 267 -6.81 -17.52 4.56
CA CYS A 267 -5.53 -17.18 3.97
C CYS A 267 -4.60 -18.39 3.90
N HIS A 268 -4.60 -19.08 2.77
CA HIS A 268 -3.74 -20.24 2.53
C HIS A 268 -2.65 -20.00 1.48
N THR A 269 -2.17 -18.77 1.35
CA THR A 269 -1.15 -18.43 0.36
C THR A 269 0.25 -18.75 0.92
N ALA A 270 0.88 -19.80 0.40
CA ALA A 270 2.26 -20.19 0.71
C ALA A 270 3.33 -19.19 0.22
N LEU A 271 2.91 -18.02 -0.28
CA LEU A 271 3.71 -17.07 -1.06
C LEU A 271 3.85 -15.69 -0.38
N LEU A 272 3.10 -15.45 0.69
CA LEU A 272 3.20 -14.23 1.49
C LEU A 272 4.37 -14.37 2.48
N PRO A 273 4.86 -13.29 3.12
CA PRO A 273 6.03 -13.36 3.99
C PRO A 273 5.71 -14.03 5.33
N ALA A 274 5.04 -15.19 5.27
CA ALA A 274 4.97 -16.21 6.29
C ALA A 274 6.37 -16.46 6.87
N GLU A 275 7.44 -16.40 6.06
CA GLU A 275 8.80 -16.52 6.56
C GLU A 275 9.25 -15.31 7.40
N ALA A 276 8.92 -14.07 7.03
CA ALA A 276 9.30 -12.90 7.85
C ALA A 276 8.54 -12.89 9.18
N ARG A 277 7.27 -13.30 9.18
CA ARG A 277 6.45 -13.45 10.40
C ARG A 277 6.91 -14.65 11.23
N TYR A 278 7.14 -15.81 10.60
CA TYR A 278 7.70 -17.02 11.23
C TYR A 278 9.06 -16.75 11.88
N ARG A 279 9.92 -15.96 11.21
CA ARG A 279 11.22 -15.54 11.74
C ARG A 279 11.11 -14.43 12.80
N GLY A 280 9.95 -13.80 12.93
CA GLY A 280 9.64 -12.81 13.95
C GLY A 280 10.18 -11.41 13.66
N TYR A 281 10.41 -11.06 12.39
CA TYR A 281 10.96 -9.76 12.02
C TYR A 281 9.95 -8.61 12.16
N LEU A 282 8.67 -8.89 11.94
CA LEU A 282 7.59 -7.87 11.98
C LEU A 282 6.72 -7.95 13.24
N THR A 283 6.60 -9.13 13.83
CA THR A 283 5.84 -9.37 15.06
C THR A 283 6.61 -10.38 15.89
N PRO A 284 6.71 -10.22 17.23
CA PRO A 284 7.32 -11.22 18.07
C PRO A 284 6.48 -12.49 18.03
N THR A 285 6.88 -13.44 17.19
CA THR A 285 6.32 -14.78 17.25
C THR A 285 6.81 -15.40 18.56
N ARG A 286 5.85 -15.81 19.42
CA ARG A 286 6.15 -16.80 20.46
C ARG A 286 6.64 -18.03 19.70
N LYS A 287 7.95 -18.15 19.51
CA LYS A 287 8.55 -19.43 19.20
C LYS A 287 8.08 -20.32 20.33
N THR A 288 7.18 -21.25 20.03
CA THR A 288 6.94 -22.40 20.87
C THR A 288 8.29 -23.10 20.90
N THR A 289 9.11 -22.71 21.87
CA THR A 289 10.28 -23.45 22.24
C THR A 289 9.71 -24.78 22.68
N THR A 290 9.75 -25.76 21.78
CA THR A 290 9.46 -27.15 22.10
C THR A 290 10.58 -27.60 23.01
N THR A 291 10.54 -27.14 24.25
CA THR A 291 11.32 -27.71 25.33
C THR A 291 10.72 -29.09 25.49
N SER A 292 11.39 -30.09 24.92
CA SER A 292 11.06 -31.50 25.14
C SER A 292 11.39 -31.87 26.58
N THR A 293 10.62 -31.33 27.53
CA THR A 293 10.53 -31.84 28.89
C THR A 293 9.62 -33.05 28.84
N THR A 294 10.27 -34.20 28.72
CA THR A 294 9.69 -35.50 29.02
C THR A 294 9.42 -35.55 30.52
N THR A 295 8.17 -35.30 30.91
CA THR A 295 7.63 -35.76 32.19
C THR A 295 6.21 -36.20 31.93
N GLU A 296 6.01 -37.51 31.96
CA GLU A 296 4.72 -38.16 32.14
C GLU A 296 4.13 -37.68 33.47
N GLU A 297 2.98 -37.02 33.44
CA GLU A 297 2.01 -37.06 34.54
C GLU A 297 0.61 -36.65 34.03
N GLU A 298 -0.37 -37.39 34.54
CA GLU A 298 -1.78 -37.45 34.11
C GLU A 298 -2.64 -36.24 34.53
N GLU A 299 -3.58 -35.91 33.63
CA GLU A 299 -4.97 -35.45 33.87
C GLU A 299 -5.24 -34.04 34.48
N LYS A 300 -5.86 -33.13 33.68
CA LYS A 300 -7.32 -32.82 33.69
C LYS A 300 -7.69 -31.56 32.88
N GLU A 301 -8.75 -31.73 32.09
CA GLU A 301 -9.76 -30.75 31.62
C GLU A 301 -9.40 -29.28 31.39
N GLY A 302 -9.60 -28.81 30.14
CA GLY A 302 -9.76 -27.39 29.81
C GLY A 302 -9.66 -27.08 28.31
N ASP A 303 -10.82 -27.05 27.64
CA ASP A 303 -11.11 -26.43 26.34
C ASP A 303 -10.20 -26.73 25.13
N SER A 304 -10.54 -27.84 24.47
CA SER A 304 -10.20 -28.11 23.09
C SER A 304 -10.92 -27.12 22.16
N TRP A 305 -10.19 -26.17 21.60
CA TRP A 305 -10.58 -25.49 20.36
C TRP A 305 -10.47 -26.47 19.19
N ALA A 306 -11.43 -27.37 19.10
CA ALA A 306 -11.64 -28.17 17.89
C ALA A 306 -12.19 -27.22 16.82
N ILE A 307 -11.33 -26.81 15.89
CA ILE A 307 -11.75 -26.20 14.63
C ILE A 307 -12.68 -27.22 13.97
N SER A 308 -13.97 -26.93 13.98
CA SER A 308 -14.94 -27.70 13.21
C SER A 308 -14.59 -27.53 11.73
N PRO A 309 -14.42 -28.60 10.94
CA PRO A 309 -14.28 -28.45 9.51
C PRO A 309 -15.56 -27.79 8.98
N LEU A 310 -15.42 -26.58 8.46
CA LEU A 310 -16.48 -25.90 7.73
C LEU A 310 -16.91 -26.82 6.60
N ARG A 311 -18.19 -27.21 6.61
CA ARG A 311 -18.84 -27.76 5.44
C ARG A 311 -18.87 -26.64 4.40
N PHE A 312 -18.15 -26.83 3.30
CA PHE A 312 -18.50 -26.14 2.07
C PHE A 312 -19.90 -26.63 1.71
N ASP A 313 -20.91 -25.75 1.77
CA ASP A 313 -22.14 -26.00 1.05
C ASP A 313 -21.77 -26.15 -0.43
N GLU A 314 -22.27 -27.21 -1.07
CA GLU A 314 -21.94 -27.68 -2.42
C GLU A 314 -22.45 -26.73 -3.54
N GLY A 315 -22.44 -25.41 -3.31
CA GLY A 315 -23.08 -24.41 -4.16
C GLY A 315 -22.14 -23.55 -5.00
N MET A 316 -20.82 -23.54 -4.77
CA MET A 316 -19.91 -22.71 -5.57
C MET A 316 -19.47 -23.48 -6.84
N PRO A 317 -19.79 -23.00 -8.05
CA PRO A 317 -19.36 -23.66 -9.28
C PRO A 317 -17.82 -23.65 -9.36
N ARG A 318 -17.21 -24.80 -9.67
CA ARG A 318 -15.74 -24.92 -9.85
C ARG A 318 -15.15 -23.86 -10.78
N ASN A 319 -15.94 -23.37 -11.72
CA ASN A 319 -15.56 -22.36 -12.71
C ASN A 319 -15.20 -21.00 -12.10
N VAL A 320 -15.67 -20.68 -10.87
CA VAL A 320 -15.38 -19.41 -10.19
C VAL A 320 -13.96 -19.40 -9.60
N ALA A 321 -13.47 -20.54 -9.12
CA ALA A 321 -12.11 -20.65 -8.57
C ALA A 321 -11.02 -20.56 -9.64
N ASP A 322 -11.30 -21.03 -10.86
CA ASP A 322 -10.38 -20.93 -12.01
C ASP A 322 -10.39 -19.53 -12.66
N ALA A 323 -11.38 -18.69 -12.34
CA ALA A 323 -11.54 -17.34 -12.86
C ALA A 323 -10.89 -16.24 -11.98
N LEU A 324 -10.58 -16.54 -10.71
CA LEU A 324 -9.90 -15.66 -9.75
C LEU A 324 -8.37 -15.77 -9.87
#